data_AF-A0A926A403-F1
#
_entry.id   AF-A0A926A403-F1
#
_cell.length_a   1.000
_cell.length_b   1.000
_cell.length_c   1.000
_cell.angle_alpha   90.00
_cell.angle_beta   90.00
_cell.angle_gamma   90.00
#
_symmetry.space_group_name_H-M   'P 1'
#
loop_
_entity.id
_entity.type
_entity.pdbx_description
1 polymer ?
#
loop_
_entity_poly.entity_id
_entity_poly.type
_entity_poly.pdbx_seq_one_letter_code
_entity_poly.pdbx_strand_id
1 'polypeptide(L)'
;MSDSTRGTAAPSIAPATGKLAILTPGMGAVATTFIAGVERVRRGLSTPIGSLTQMATVRLGKRTENRSPLIKDFVPLAGLNDIVFGGWDPIPDDAYTAAKKAGVLESAHLEEIGDFMRSVKPMPAVFESRYVTRITGATNVKTGTNKRDLAEQIRKDIRDFKEQNGCTRAVMVWCGSTETYIKASAIHETIESFEAAMESDDDGIAPSMLYAYAAIMEGVPYCNGAPNLSADFPALVNLANERGIPISGKDFKTGQTWLKTVLAPGLKARMLGLAGWYSTNILGNRDGEVLDDP
;
A
#
# COMPACT_ATOMS: atom_id res chain seq x y z
N MET A 1 34.23 -7.57 26.48
CA MET A 1 32.93 -8.05 27.00
C MET A 1 32.17 -6.85 27.55
N SER A 2 31.31 -6.25 26.72
CA SER A 2 30.21 -5.40 27.17
C SER A 2 29.05 -5.75 26.26
N ASP A 3 28.18 -6.59 26.79
CA ASP A 3 27.04 -7.20 26.14
C ASP A 3 25.96 -6.12 26.03
N SER A 4 25.84 -5.47 24.87
CA SER A 4 24.69 -4.60 24.59
C SER A 4 23.62 -5.43 23.91
N THR A 5 22.79 -6.02 24.74
CA THR A 5 21.51 -6.62 24.41
C THR A 5 20.62 -5.62 23.64
N ARG A 6 20.71 -5.62 22.30
CA ARG A 6 19.64 -5.12 21.43
C ARG A 6 18.89 -6.31 20.83
N GLY A 7 18.27 -7.08 21.73
CA GLY A 7 17.17 -7.96 21.36
C GLY A 7 15.88 -7.20 21.63
N THR A 8 15.42 -6.38 20.69
CA THR A 8 14.03 -5.91 20.68
C THR A 8 13.17 -7.17 20.59
N ALA A 9 12.45 -7.49 21.68
CA ALA A 9 11.49 -8.59 21.67
C ALA A 9 10.56 -8.40 20.46
N ALA A 10 10.41 -9.44 19.64
CA ALA A 10 9.53 -9.39 18.47
C ALA A 10 8.17 -8.81 18.89
N PRO A 11 7.65 -7.80 18.19
CA PRO A 11 6.42 -7.14 18.59
C PRO A 11 5.29 -8.16 18.70
N SER A 12 4.66 -8.19 19.87
CA SER A 12 3.47 -9.02 20.10
C SER A 12 2.36 -8.56 19.16
N ILE A 13 1.65 -9.50 18.52
CA ILE A 13 0.53 -9.18 17.64
C ILE A 13 -0.55 -8.51 18.48
N ALA A 14 -0.69 -7.19 18.32
CA ALA A 14 -1.68 -6.42 19.04
C ALA A 14 -3.10 -6.91 18.69
N PRO A 15 -4.02 -6.98 19.68
CA PRO A 15 -5.42 -7.28 19.42
C PRO A 15 -6.03 -6.35 18.37
N ALA A 16 -7.01 -6.84 17.60
CA ALA A 16 -7.77 -6.06 16.62
C ALA A 16 -8.83 -5.17 17.29
N THR A 17 -8.39 -4.38 18.28
CA THR A 17 -9.22 -3.47 19.06
C THR A 17 -8.86 -2.02 18.77
N GLY A 18 -9.86 -1.15 18.76
CA GLY A 18 -9.69 0.28 18.46
C GLY A 18 -9.57 0.55 16.96
N LYS A 19 -9.33 1.82 16.62
CA LYS A 19 -9.30 2.27 15.23
C LYS A 19 -7.99 1.90 14.52
N LEU A 20 -8.11 1.40 13.29
CA LEU A 20 -7.00 1.08 12.40
C LEU A 20 -6.87 2.15 11.31
N ALA A 21 -5.78 2.90 11.30
CA ALA A 21 -5.44 3.76 10.18
C ALA A 21 -4.98 2.91 8.98
N ILE A 22 -5.54 3.15 7.80
CA ILE A 22 -5.00 2.68 6.53
C ILE A 22 -4.51 3.91 5.77
N LEU A 23 -3.19 3.97 5.59
CA LEU A 23 -2.48 5.11 4.99
C LEU A 23 -2.05 4.76 3.57
N THR A 24 -2.49 5.54 2.58
CA THR A 24 -2.20 5.27 1.16
C THR A 24 -1.41 6.41 0.51
N PRO A 25 -0.08 6.30 0.35
CA PRO A 25 0.64 7.13 -0.60
C PRO A 25 0.11 6.85 -2.01
N GLY A 26 -0.39 7.88 -2.69
CA GLY A 26 -1.18 7.77 -3.92
C GLY A 26 -2.67 7.59 -3.64
N MET A 27 -3.44 8.68 -3.71
CA MET A 27 -4.91 8.68 -3.61
C MET A 27 -5.56 8.70 -5.00
N GLY A 28 -5.05 7.85 -5.90
CA GLY A 28 -5.58 7.65 -7.24
C GLY A 28 -6.76 6.67 -7.31
N ALA A 29 -6.96 6.06 -8.48
CA ALA A 29 -8.09 5.17 -8.76
C ALA A 29 -8.22 3.99 -7.79
N VAL A 30 -7.12 3.31 -7.46
CA VAL A 30 -7.12 2.13 -6.58
C VAL A 30 -7.53 2.52 -5.15
N ALA A 31 -6.84 3.51 -4.57
CA ALA A 31 -7.08 3.95 -3.20
C ALA A 31 -8.50 4.50 -3.03
N THR A 32 -8.96 5.37 -3.93
CA THR A 32 -10.29 5.98 -3.82
C THR A 32 -11.42 4.99 -4.06
N THR A 33 -11.25 4.01 -4.96
CA THR A 33 -12.21 2.91 -5.14
C THR A 33 -12.28 2.02 -3.91
N PHE A 34 -11.14 1.75 -3.26
CA PHE A 34 -11.10 0.99 -2.01
C PHE A 34 -11.82 1.72 -0.88
N ILE A 35 -11.53 3.02 -0.68
CA ILE A 35 -12.19 3.86 0.33
C ILE A 35 -13.70 3.88 0.11
N ALA A 36 -14.13 4.14 -1.14
CA ALA A 36 -15.54 4.16 -1.52
C ALA A 36 -16.22 2.80 -1.29
N GLY A 37 -15.59 1.70 -1.70
CA GLY A 37 -16.11 0.35 -1.53
C GLY A 37 -16.33 -0.02 -0.06
N VAL A 38 -15.38 0.32 0.81
CA VAL A 38 -15.53 0.11 2.26
C VAL A 38 -16.68 0.94 2.81
N GLU A 39 -16.77 2.22 2.46
CA GLU A 39 -17.85 3.09 2.95
C GLU A 39 -19.23 2.63 2.49
N ARG A 40 -19.38 2.20 1.23
CA ARG A 40 -20.64 1.63 0.74
C ARG A 40 -21.05 0.39 1.53
N VAL A 41 -20.09 -0.49 1.87
CA VAL A 41 -20.36 -1.68 2.69
C VAL A 41 -20.77 -1.29 4.11
N ARG A 42 -20.12 -0.29 4.72
CA ARG A 42 -20.51 0.22 6.06
C ARG A 42 -21.94 0.75 6.10
N ARG A 43 -22.36 1.46 5.05
CA ARG A 43 -23.74 1.98 4.93
C ARG A 43 -24.76 0.93 4.48
N GLY A 44 -24.34 -0.33 4.27
CA GLY A 44 -25.23 -1.39 3.79
C GLY A 44 -25.67 -1.24 2.33
N LEU A 45 -25.00 -0.37 1.56
CA LEU A 45 -25.32 -0.09 0.15
C LEU A 45 -24.68 -1.09 -0.82
N SER A 46 -23.77 -1.93 -0.34
CA SER A 46 -23.03 -2.90 -1.16
C SER A 46 -22.53 -4.07 -0.31
N THR A 47 -22.23 -5.18 -0.99
CA THR A 47 -21.54 -6.34 -0.42
C THR A 47 -20.07 -6.35 -0.86
N PRO A 48 -19.12 -6.83 -0.02
CA PRO A 48 -17.68 -6.79 -0.30
C PRO A 48 -17.22 -7.87 -1.30
N ILE A 49 -17.86 -7.93 -2.48
CA ILE A 49 -17.59 -8.91 -3.54
C ILE A 49 -16.14 -8.82 -3.99
N GLY A 50 -15.47 -9.97 -4.07
CA GLY A 50 -14.05 -10.09 -4.41
C GLY A 50 -13.10 -9.99 -3.22
N SER A 51 -13.58 -9.63 -2.02
CA SER A 51 -12.74 -9.58 -0.83
C SER A 51 -12.61 -10.95 -0.16
N LEU A 52 -11.40 -11.52 -0.24
CA LEU A 52 -11.07 -12.81 0.38
C LEU A 52 -11.33 -12.79 1.90
N THR A 53 -10.88 -11.76 2.61
CA THR A 53 -11.02 -11.70 4.06
C THR A 53 -12.47 -11.56 4.51
N GLN A 54 -13.32 -10.95 3.69
CA GLN A 54 -14.72 -10.69 4.04
C GLN A 54 -15.69 -11.80 3.60
N MET A 55 -15.37 -12.55 2.55
CA MET A 55 -16.29 -13.50 1.93
C MET A 55 -15.79 -14.95 1.86
N ALA A 56 -14.49 -15.21 1.98
CA ALA A 56 -13.99 -16.57 1.91
C ALA A 56 -14.08 -17.28 3.27
N THR A 57 -14.09 -18.62 3.22
CA THR A 57 -14.15 -19.50 4.39
C THR A 57 -12.83 -20.26 4.60
N VAL A 58 -12.53 -20.62 5.84
CA VAL A 58 -11.45 -21.56 6.17
C VAL A 58 -12.05 -22.92 6.51
N ARG A 59 -11.59 -24.00 5.87
CA ARG A 59 -12.02 -25.36 6.24
C ARG A 59 -11.26 -25.82 7.50
N LEU A 60 -11.99 -26.16 8.55
CA LEU A 60 -11.48 -26.75 9.77
C LEU A 60 -11.85 -28.24 9.85
N GLY A 61 -10.91 -29.09 10.26
CA GLY A 61 -11.17 -30.52 10.45
C GLY A 61 -11.49 -31.27 9.14
N LYS A 62 -12.21 -32.39 9.27
CA LYS A 62 -12.57 -33.25 8.13
C LYS A 62 -13.71 -32.64 7.32
N ARG A 63 -13.77 -32.99 6.02
CA ARG A 63 -14.84 -32.55 5.11
C ARG A 63 -16.25 -32.89 5.62
N THR A 64 -16.41 -34.00 6.33
CA THR A 64 -17.69 -34.47 6.87
C THR A 64 -18.19 -33.66 8.07
N GLU A 65 -17.35 -32.82 8.68
CA GLU A 65 -17.72 -32.02 9.86
C GLU A 65 -18.44 -30.71 9.49
N ASN A 66 -18.44 -30.33 8.21
CA ASN A 66 -19.05 -29.07 7.71
C ASN A 66 -18.62 -27.80 8.47
N ARG A 67 -17.37 -27.77 8.97
CA ARG A 67 -16.80 -26.63 9.70
C ARG A 67 -16.03 -25.71 8.74
N SER A 68 -16.74 -24.76 8.16
CA SER A 68 -16.18 -23.78 7.23
C SER A 68 -16.58 -22.34 7.60
N PRO A 69 -16.14 -21.81 8.76
CA PRO A 69 -16.43 -20.42 9.12
C PRO A 69 -15.83 -19.42 8.13
N LEU A 70 -16.39 -18.21 8.06
CA LEU A 70 -15.79 -17.10 7.32
C LEU A 70 -14.46 -16.71 7.95
N ILE A 71 -13.50 -16.28 7.13
CA ILE A 71 -12.18 -15.84 7.61
C ILE A 71 -12.31 -14.74 8.66
N LYS A 72 -13.16 -13.73 8.39
CA LYS A 72 -13.43 -12.63 9.33
C LYS A 72 -14.03 -13.04 10.67
N ASP A 73 -14.69 -14.20 10.74
CA ASP A 73 -15.29 -14.73 11.98
C ASP A 73 -14.31 -15.67 12.71
N PHE A 74 -13.22 -16.05 12.05
CA PHE A 74 -12.23 -16.99 12.58
C PHE A 74 -10.94 -16.28 13.05
N VAL A 75 -10.48 -15.26 12.32
CA VAL A 75 -9.27 -14.50 12.64
C VAL A 75 -9.67 -13.13 13.19
N PRO A 76 -9.02 -12.62 14.25
CA PRO A 76 -9.32 -11.29 14.79
C PRO A 76 -8.82 -10.20 13.83
N LEU A 77 -9.66 -9.85 12.86
CA LEU A 77 -9.43 -8.76 11.92
C LEU A 77 -10.12 -7.48 12.41
N ALA A 78 -9.57 -6.31 12.06
CA ALA A 78 -10.26 -5.05 12.31
C ALA A 78 -11.59 -5.02 11.56
N GLY A 79 -12.67 -4.59 12.23
CA GLY A 79 -13.96 -4.42 11.59
C GLY A 79 -13.89 -3.31 10.54
N LEU A 80 -14.73 -3.40 9.51
CA LEU A 80 -14.77 -2.34 8.49
C LEU A 80 -15.09 -0.98 9.11
N ASN A 81 -15.94 -0.92 10.15
CA ASN A 81 -16.28 0.32 10.86
C ASN A 81 -15.12 0.91 11.68
N ASP A 82 -14.09 0.12 12.00
CA ASP A 82 -12.94 0.56 12.80
C ASP A 82 -11.82 1.15 11.94
N ILE A 83 -11.92 1.05 10.61
CA ILE A 83 -10.92 1.58 9.68
C ILE A 83 -11.01 3.10 9.58
N VAL A 84 -9.88 3.80 9.54
CA VAL A 84 -9.80 5.23 9.25
C VAL A 84 -8.85 5.44 8.09
N PHE A 85 -9.27 6.18 7.07
CA PHE A 85 -8.47 6.39 5.86
C PHE A 85 -7.71 7.70 5.90
N GLY A 86 -6.43 7.62 5.56
CA GLY A 86 -5.56 8.76 5.30
C GLY A 86 -4.64 8.45 4.13
N GLY A 87 -3.93 9.46 3.63
CA GLY A 87 -3.03 9.25 2.52
C GLY A 87 -2.33 10.52 2.08
N TRP A 88 -1.47 10.35 1.08
CA TRP A 88 -0.71 11.44 0.47
C TRP A 88 -0.95 11.42 -1.02
N ASP A 89 -1.00 12.57 -1.64
CA ASP A 89 -1.04 12.67 -3.10
C ASP A 89 -0.45 14.01 -3.55
N PRO A 90 0.38 14.03 -4.62
CA PRO A 90 0.87 15.28 -5.20
C PRO A 90 -0.24 16.16 -5.79
N ILE A 91 -1.43 15.61 -6.00
CA ILE A 91 -2.63 16.32 -6.46
C ILE A 91 -3.55 16.59 -5.26
N PRO A 92 -4.04 17.83 -5.04
CA PRO A 92 -4.82 18.20 -3.85
C PRO A 92 -6.29 17.75 -3.87
N ASP A 93 -6.69 16.88 -4.81
CA ASP A 93 -8.07 16.43 -4.94
C ASP A 93 -8.48 15.60 -3.72
N ASP A 94 -9.65 15.90 -3.11
CA ASP A 94 -10.25 15.00 -2.14
C ASP A 94 -10.64 13.65 -2.78
N ALA A 95 -10.87 12.62 -1.94
CA ALA A 95 -11.13 11.28 -2.45
C ALA A 95 -12.38 11.19 -3.34
N TYR A 96 -13.38 12.06 -3.15
CA TYR A 96 -14.56 12.13 -4.01
C TYR A 96 -14.19 12.64 -5.42
N THR A 97 -13.44 13.73 -5.48
CA THR A 97 -13.01 14.36 -6.72
C THR A 97 -12.07 13.43 -7.49
N ALA A 98 -11.11 12.82 -6.80
CA ALA A 98 -10.21 11.83 -7.38
C ALA A 98 -10.96 10.58 -7.87
N ALA A 99 -11.94 10.05 -7.12
CA ALA A 99 -12.77 8.93 -7.56
C ALA A 99 -13.58 9.27 -8.83
N LYS A 100 -14.18 10.47 -8.90
CA LYS A 100 -14.90 10.93 -10.08
C LYS A 100 -13.99 11.03 -11.31
N LYS A 101 -12.80 11.61 -11.15
CA LYS A 101 -11.80 11.71 -12.24
C LYS A 101 -11.31 10.33 -12.69
N ALA A 102 -11.17 9.39 -11.76
CA ALA A 102 -10.75 8.02 -12.07
C ALA A 102 -11.79 7.24 -12.88
N GLY A 103 -13.09 7.56 -12.75
CA GLY A 103 -14.15 6.97 -13.56
C GLY A 103 -14.38 5.47 -13.35
N VAL A 104 -13.90 4.91 -12.22
CA VAL A 104 -14.08 3.49 -11.89
C VAL A 104 -15.51 3.21 -11.39
N LEU A 105 -16.04 4.11 -10.56
CA LEU A 105 -17.39 4.04 -10.01
C LEU A 105 -18.30 5.04 -10.73
N GLU A 106 -19.53 4.63 -11.03
CA GLU A 106 -20.56 5.53 -11.53
C GLU A 106 -20.89 6.65 -10.52
N SER A 107 -21.33 7.81 -11.02
CA SER A 107 -21.66 8.98 -10.18
C SER A 107 -22.67 8.65 -9.07
N ALA A 108 -23.69 7.84 -9.36
CA ALA A 108 -24.70 7.43 -8.39
C ALA A 108 -24.07 6.66 -7.21
N HIS A 109 -23.04 5.83 -7.46
CA HIS A 109 -22.35 5.11 -6.41
C HIS A 109 -21.58 6.04 -5.46
N LEU A 110 -21.11 7.18 -5.95
CA LEU A 110 -20.33 8.15 -5.19
C LEU A 110 -21.21 9.17 -4.46
N GLU A 111 -22.38 9.52 -5.01
CA GLU A 111 -23.29 10.52 -4.43
C GLU A 111 -23.78 10.11 -3.04
N GLU A 112 -24.16 8.85 -2.85
CA GLU A 112 -24.65 8.31 -1.57
C GLU A 112 -23.62 8.30 -0.44
N ILE A 113 -22.33 8.42 -0.76
CA ILE A 113 -21.20 8.42 0.18
C ILE A 113 -20.33 9.68 0.07
N GLY A 114 -20.82 10.70 -0.65
CA GLY A 114 -20.02 11.84 -1.06
C GLY A 114 -19.62 12.75 0.10
N ASP A 115 -20.41 12.78 1.18
CA ASP A 115 -20.08 13.45 2.43
C ASP A 115 -18.80 12.86 3.06
N PHE A 116 -18.72 11.54 3.15
CA PHE A 116 -17.54 10.85 3.67
C PHE A 116 -16.35 11.01 2.73
N MET A 117 -16.54 10.76 1.43
CA MET A 117 -15.44 10.82 0.45
C MET A 117 -14.78 12.21 0.36
N ARG A 118 -15.54 13.30 0.50
CA ARG A 118 -14.97 14.67 0.53
C ARG A 118 -14.21 15.01 1.82
N SER A 119 -14.48 14.29 2.91
CA SER A 119 -13.75 14.47 4.16
C SER A 119 -12.34 13.87 4.11
N VAL A 120 -12.10 12.89 3.23
CA VAL A 120 -10.78 12.27 3.08
C VAL A 120 -9.96 13.09 2.09
N LYS A 121 -9.03 13.89 2.62
CA LYS A 121 -8.15 14.78 1.86
C LYS A 121 -6.70 14.29 1.91
N PRO A 122 -5.96 14.34 0.80
CA PRO A 122 -4.55 13.94 0.79
C PRO A 122 -3.69 14.95 1.55
N MET A 123 -2.77 14.43 2.36
CA MET A 123 -1.62 15.19 2.85
C MET A 123 -0.65 15.49 1.69
N PRO A 124 0.18 16.55 1.79
CA PRO A 124 1.20 16.82 0.77
C PRO A 124 2.16 15.64 0.64
N ALA A 125 2.40 15.17 -0.58
CA ALA A 125 3.23 14.00 -0.85
C ALA A 125 4.71 14.36 -1.02
N VAL A 126 5.61 13.45 -0.67
CA VAL A 126 6.93 13.43 -1.30
C VAL A 126 6.77 12.94 -2.73
N PHE A 127 7.16 13.78 -3.69
CA PHE A 127 6.98 13.51 -5.11
C PHE A 127 8.11 14.18 -5.91
N GLU A 128 8.65 13.43 -6.87
CA GLU A 128 9.68 13.91 -7.79
C GLU A 128 9.33 13.41 -9.20
N SER A 129 9.10 14.35 -10.12
CA SER A 129 8.60 14.05 -11.48
C SER A 129 9.53 13.16 -12.30
N ARG A 130 10.83 13.13 -11.98
CA ARG A 130 11.78 12.24 -12.66
C ARG A 130 11.51 10.75 -12.48
N TYR A 131 10.84 10.37 -11.39
CA TYR A 131 10.46 8.97 -11.16
C TYR A 131 9.08 8.65 -11.74
N VAL A 132 8.26 9.67 -12.04
CA VAL A 132 6.93 9.53 -12.66
C VAL A 132 6.67 10.72 -13.60
N THR A 133 7.15 10.61 -14.83
CA THR A 133 7.26 11.70 -15.81
C THR A 133 5.92 12.29 -16.27
N ARG A 134 4.85 11.48 -16.25
CA ARG A 134 3.53 11.86 -16.81
C ARG A 134 2.58 12.49 -15.80
N ILE A 135 2.95 12.61 -14.53
CA ILE A 135 2.16 13.37 -13.56
C ILE A 135 2.43 14.87 -13.73
N THR A 136 1.43 15.58 -14.25
CA THR A 136 1.41 17.04 -14.35
C THR A 136 0.48 17.65 -13.31
N GLY A 137 0.72 18.92 -12.94
CA GLY A 137 -0.14 19.63 -11.97
C GLY A 137 0.08 19.25 -10.50
N ALA A 138 1.24 18.67 -10.17
CA ALA A 138 1.64 18.38 -8.79
C ALA A 138 1.83 19.69 -7.99
N THR A 139 0.85 20.02 -7.15
CA THR A 139 0.85 21.24 -6.32
C THR A 139 0.80 20.94 -4.82
N ASN A 140 0.47 19.70 -4.45
CA ASN A 140 0.39 19.24 -3.07
C ASN A 140 1.64 18.43 -2.71
N VAL A 141 2.82 19.06 -2.78
CA VAL A 141 4.12 18.40 -2.65
C VAL A 141 4.87 18.92 -1.43
N LYS A 142 5.52 18.03 -0.68
CA LYS A 142 6.39 18.39 0.45
C LYS A 142 7.67 19.09 -0.03
N THR A 143 8.14 20.02 0.77
CA THR A 143 9.43 20.69 0.57
C THR A 143 10.30 20.43 1.80
N GLY A 144 11.58 20.15 1.58
CA GLY A 144 12.55 19.89 2.64
C GLY A 144 13.96 20.17 2.18
N THR A 145 14.91 20.19 3.11
CA THR A 145 16.32 20.47 2.78
C THR A 145 17.02 19.30 2.10
N ASN A 146 16.58 18.08 2.40
CA ASN A 146 17.02 16.85 1.76
C ASN A 146 15.97 15.73 1.91
N LYS A 147 16.20 14.59 1.27
CA LYS A 147 15.34 13.39 1.36
C LYS A 147 15.18 12.88 2.78
N ARG A 148 16.19 13.08 3.65
CA ARG A 148 16.08 12.74 5.07
C ARG A 148 15.02 13.59 5.78
N ASP A 149 15.03 14.91 5.58
CA ASP A 149 14.01 15.82 6.11
C ASP A 149 12.61 15.44 5.58
N LEU A 150 12.49 15.15 4.27
CA LEU A 150 11.23 14.69 3.69
C LEU A 150 10.71 13.39 4.34
N ALA A 151 11.59 12.43 4.64
CA ALA A 151 11.23 11.21 5.37
C ALA A 151 10.74 11.51 6.79
N GLU A 152 11.39 12.42 7.52
CA GLU A 152 10.95 12.85 8.86
C GLU A 152 9.59 13.55 8.83
N GLN A 153 9.28 14.30 7.77
CA GLN A 153 7.94 14.87 7.59
C GLN A 153 6.88 13.78 7.39
N ILE A 154 7.16 12.71 6.62
CA ILE A 154 6.24 11.56 6.51
C ILE A 154 6.05 10.89 7.88
N ARG A 155 7.12 10.70 8.65
CA ARG A 155 7.05 10.14 10.00
C ARG A 155 6.21 11.00 10.94
N LYS A 156 6.30 12.33 10.83
CA LYS A 156 5.45 13.26 11.57
C LYS A 156 3.99 13.12 11.17
N ASP A 157 3.69 13.09 9.87
CA ASP A 157 2.33 12.91 9.37
C ASP A 157 1.68 11.63 9.89
N ILE A 158 2.42 10.52 9.93
CA ILE A 158 1.93 9.23 10.48
C ILE A 158 1.53 9.41 11.95
N ARG A 159 2.37 10.05 12.77
CA ARG A 159 2.11 10.27 14.19
C ARG A 159 0.91 11.20 14.40
N ASP A 160 0.91 12.34 13.73
CA ASP A 160 -0.16 13.33 13.79
C ASP A 160 -1.49 12.73 13.36
N PHE A 161 -1.52 11.98 12.26
CA PHE A 161 -2.74 11.34 11.77
C PHE A 161 -3.29 10.34 12.79
N LYS A 162 -2.42 9.52 13.39
CA LYS A 162 -2.83 8.55 14.41
C LYS A 162 -3.41 9.25 15.64
N GLU A 163 -2.75 10.30 16.12
CA GLU A 163 -3.18 11.09 17.27
C GLU A 163 -4.53 11.77 17.02
N GLN A 164 -4.64 12.54 15.93
CA GLN A 164 -5.84 13.30 15.58
C GLN A 164 -7.08 12.42 15.37
N ASN A 165 -6.88 11.19 14.90
CA ASN A 165 -7.98 10.27 14.61
C ASN A 165 -8.21 9.20 15.71
N GLY A 166 -7.40 9.22 16.78
CA GLY A 166 -7.45 8.21 17.84
C GLY A 166 -7.14 6.80 17.35
N CYS A 167 -6.26 6.65 16.35
CA CYS A 167 -5.86 5.36 15.81
C CYS A 167 -4.73 4.76 16.65
N THR A 168 -5.00 3.59 17.22
CA THR A 168 -4.00 2.85 18.01
C THR A 168 -3.06 2.03 17.11
N ARG A 169 -3.52 1.73 15.89
CA ARG A 169 -2.81 0.91 14.90
C ARG A 169 -2.83 1.59 13.54
N ALA A 170 -1.84 1.28 12.71
CA ALA A 170 -1.79 1.73 11.33
C ALA A 170 -1.24 0.63 10.41
N VAL A 171 -1.55 0.72 9.13
CA VAL A 171 -0.88 0.01 8.04
C VAL A 171 -0.72 0.99 6.87
N MET A 172 0.40 0.91 6.18
CA MET A 172 0.67 1.71 4.98
C MET A 172 0.66 0.82 3.75
N VAL A 173 -0.06 1.25 2.71
CA VAL A 173 -0.12 0.54 1.42
C VAL A 173 0.19 1.54 0.31
N TRP A 174 1.31 1.36 -0.37
CA TRP A 174 1.67 2.16 -1.53
C TRP A 174 0.70 1.90 -2.68
N CYS A 175 -0.03 2.94 -3.05
CA CYS A 175 -0.94 3.01 -4.19
C CYS A 175 -0.51 4.13 -5.16
N GLY A 176 0.73 4.60 -5.01
CA GLY A 176 1.33 5.61 -5.87
C GLY A 176 1.60 5.03 -7.26
N SER A 177 1.82 5.93 -8.22
CA SER A 177 2.22 5.54 -9.56
C SER A 177 3.51 4.72 -9.54
N THR A 178 3.63 3.80 -10.50
CA THR A 178 4.86 3.03 -10.71
C THR A 178 6.01 3.98 -10.96
N GLU A 179 7.02 3.92 -10.10
CA GLU A 179 8.25 4.68 -10.26
C GLU A 179 9.17 4.02 -11.29
N THR A 180 10.04 4.81 -11.91
CA THR A 180 11.09 4.32 -12.81
C THR A 180 11.94 3.23 -12.16
N TYR A 181 12.42 2.30 -12.98
CA TYR A 181 13.21 1.18 -12.48
C TYR A 181 14.55 1.65 -11.90
N ILE A 182 14.80 1.30 -10.65
CA ILE A 182 16.08 1.51 -9.96
C ILE A 182 16.70 0.16 -9.65
N LYS A 183 17.97 -0.01 -10.02
CA LYS A 183 18.77 -1.16 -9.61
C LYS A 183 19.37 -0.87 -8.24
N ALA A 184 19.17 -1.80 -7.29
CA ALA A 184 19.83 -1.73 -5.99
C ALA A 184 21.36 -1.60 -6.14
N SER A 185 21.96 -0.83 -5.25
CA SER A 185 23.36 -0.41 -5.26
C SER A 185 23.90 -0.30 -3.82
N ALA A 186 25.14 0.15 -3.64
CA ALA A 186 25.78 0.24 -2.32
C ALA A 186 24.99 1.08 -1.28
N ILE A 187 24.21 2.07 -1.72
CA ILE A 187 23.36 2.89 -0.83
C ILE A 187 22.16 2.10 -0.26
N HIS A 188 21.87 0.92 -0.81
CA HIS A 188 20.75 0.07 -0.41
C HIS A 188 21.18 -1.13 0.45
N GLU A 189 22.48 -1.26 0.75
CA GLU A 189 23.03 -2.44 1.44
C GLU A 189 22.86 -2.36 2.96
N THR A 190 23.12 -1.20 3.57
CA THR A 190 23.02 -1.01 5.02
C THR A 190 22.19 0.22 5.37
N ILE A 191 21.65 0.27 6.58
CA ILE A 191 20.83 1.41 6.99
C ILE A 191 21.66 2.69 7.05
N GLU A 192 22.93 2.59 7.42
CA GLU A 192 23.86 3.72 7.47
C GLU A 192 24.13 4.29 6.07
N SER A 193 24.34 3.44 5.06
CA SER A 193 24.55 3.91 3.68
C SER A 193 23.28 4.51 3.09
N PHE A 194 22.12 3.94 3.41
CA PHE A 194 20.82 4.46 2.98
C PHE A 194 20.50 5.82 3.62
N GLU A 195 20.75 5.98 4.93
CA GLU A 195 20.55 7.24 5.64
C GLU A 195 21.52 8.34 5.17
N ALA A 196 22.79 8.00 4.93
CA ALA A 196 23.75 8.94 4.34
C ALA A 196 23.32 9.40 2.93
N ALA A 197 22.79 8.48 2.11
CA ALA A 197 22.27 8.79 0.79
C ALA A 197 21.01 9.67 0.83
N MET A 198 20.15 9.51 1.84
CA MET A 198 19.04 10.43 2.09
C MET A 198 19.51 11.83 2.50
N GLU A 199 20.60 11.94 3.27
CA GLU A 199 21.15 13.24 3.67
C GLU A 199 21.82 13.99 2.51
N SER A 200 22.41 13.26 1.57
CA SER A 200 23.08 13.81 0.38
C SER A 200 22.18 13.97 -0.85
N ASP A 201 20.87 13.77 -0.71
CA ASP A 201 19.90 13.82 -1.80
C ASP A 201 20.20 12.89 -2.99
N ASP A 202 20.73 11.69 -2.71
CA ASP A 202 21.14 10.75 -3.75
C ASP A 202 19.96 10.33 -4.65
N ASP A 203 20.17 10.40 -5.96
CA ASP A 203 19.17 10.08 -6.99
C ASP A 203 18.74 8.61 -7.03
N GLY A 204 19.48 7.71 -6.39
CA GLY A 204 19.10 6.32 -6.21
C GLY A 204 17.98 6.12 -5.18
N ILE A 205 17.61 7.15 -4.41
CA ILE A 205 16.56 7.08 -3.38
C ILE A 205 15.23 7.57 -3.95
N ALA A 206 14.31 6.67 -4.26
CA ALA A 206 12.98 7.04 -4.76
C ALA A 206 12.00 7.43 -3.63
N PRO A 207 10.96 8.24 -3.91
CA PRO A 207 9.93 8.59 -2.94
C PRO A 207 9.33 7.37 -2.21
N SER A 208 8.99 6.28 -2.90
CA SER A 208 8.45 5.08 -2.27
C SER A 208 9.36 4.47 -1.20
N MET A 209 10.67 4.62 -1.32
CA MET A 209 11.64 4.16 -0.32
C MET A 209 11.58 5.02 0.95
N LEU A 210 11.31 6.32 0.81
CA LEU A 210 11.13 7.23 1.95
C LEU A 210 9.85 6.88 2.75
N TYR A 211 8.77 6.52 2.05
CA TYR A 211 7.55 6.04 2.71
C TYR A 211 7.76 4.69 3.40
N ALA A 212 8.45 3.75 2.76
CA ALA A 212 8.80 2.47 3.36
C ALA A 212 9.68 2.66 4.62
N TYR A 213 10.73 3.49 4.52
CA TYR A 213 11.57 3.86 5.65
C TYR A 213 10.76 4.48 6.79
N ALA A 214 9.93 5.50 6.50
CA ALA A 214 9.11 6.17 7.49
C ALA A 214 8.12 5.22 8.17
N ALA A 215 7.48 4.33 7.42
CA ALA A 215 6.57 3.32 7.96
C ALA A 215 7.29 2.38 8.94
N ILE A 216 8.45 1.82 8.55
CA ILE A 216 9.24 0.93 9.41
C ILE A 216 9.70 1.66 10.68
N MET A 217 10.15 2.92 10.55
CA MET A 217 10.61 3.72 11.70
C MET A 217 9.49 4.04 12.70
N GLU A 218 8.26 4.22 12.22
CA GLU A 218 7.06 4.47 13.06
C GLU A 218 6.33 3.20 13.49
N GLY A 219 6.91 2.02 13.23
CA GLY A 219 6.33 0.73 13.60
C GLY A 219 5.05 0.39 12.83
N VAL A 220 4.91 0.93 11.62
CA VAL A 220 3.76 0.74 10.73
C VAL A 220 4.10 -0.31 9.67
N PRO A 221 3.36 -1.44 9.59
CA PRO A 221 3.53 -2.40 8.51
C PRO A 221 3.35 -1.74 7.14
N TYR A 222 4.19 -2.13 6.17
CA TYR A 222 4.23 -1.53 4.84
C TYR A 222 3.99 -2.55 3.73
N CYS A 223 3.13 -2.21 2.77
CA CYS A 223 2.91 -3.02 1.57
C CYS A 223 3.17 -2.20 0.32
N ASN A 224 4.07 -2.68 -0.55
CA ASN A 224 4.27 -2.08 -1.88
C ASN A 224 3.27 -2.65 -2.90
N GLY A 225 2.31 -1.83 -3.33
CA GLY A 225 1.31 -2.18 -4.34
C GLY A 225 1.78 -2.05 -5.80
N ALA A 226 2.96 -1.51 -6.04
CA ALA A 226 3.53 -1.26 -7.36
C ALA A 226 4.82 -2.08 -7.57
N PRO A 227 5.35 -2.22 -8.81
CA PRO A 227 6.50 -3.08 -9.09
C PRO A 227 7.88 -2.44 -8.84
N ASN A 228 7.93 -1.14 -8.50
CA ASN A 228 9.18 -0.41 -8.23
C ASN A 228 9.91 -0.91 -6.98
N LEU A 229 11.20 -0.60 -6.88
CA LEU A 229 12.03 -0.88 -5.71
C LEU A 229 11.61 0.05 -4.57
N SER A 230 11.18 -0.50 -3.42
CA SER A 230 10.63 0.32 -2.33
C SER A 230 11.05 -0.12 -0.93
N ALA A 231 10.73 -1.35 -0.53
CA ALA A 231 11.11 -1.92 0.77
C ALA A 231 11.98 -3.17 0.62
N ASP A 232 12.07 -3.70 -0.61
CA ASP A 232 12.65 -4.99 -0.99
C ASP A 232 14.15 -4.90 -1.31
N PHE A 233 14.92 -4.21 -0.45
CA PHE A 233 16.39 -4.17 -0.51
C PHE A 233 17.04 -4.38 0.87
N PRO A 234 18.31 -4.82 0.94
CA PRO A 234 18.93 -5.32 2.17
C PRO A 234 18.80 -4.38 3.37
N ALA A 235 19.05 -3.07 3.22
CA ALA A 235 18.97 -2.12 4.32
C ALA A 235 17.58 -2.08 4.99
N LEU A 236 16.50 -1.93 4.21
CA LEU A 236 15.14 -1.86 4.77
C LEU A 236 14.60 -3.23 5.19
N VAL A 237 14.98 -4.31 4.51
CA VAL A 237 14.63 -5.68 4.95
C VAL A 237 15.25 -5.97 6.31
N ASN A 238 16.54 -5.65 6.50
CA ASN A 238 17.23 -5.84 7.77
C ASN A 238 16.66 -4.96 8.87
N LEU A 239 16.38 -3.68 8.59
CA LEU A 239 15.74 -2.77 9.53
C LEU A 239 14.34 -3.27 9.94
N ALA A 240 13.54 -3.74 8.98
CA ALA A 240 12.21 -4.30 9.24
C ALA A 240 12.30 -5.55 10.12
N ASN A 241 13.28 -6.43 9.88
CA ASN A 241 13.53 -7.61 10.71
C ASN A 241 13.96 -7.23 12.13
N GLU A 242 14.89 -6.28 12.29
CA GLU A 242 15.37 -5.79 13.60
C GLU A 242 14.22 -5.22 14.43
N ARG A 243 13.33 -4.46 13.78
CA ARG A 243 12.17 -3.83 14.43
C ARG A 243 10.94 -4.74 14.51
N GLY A 244 10.99 -5.91 13.87
CA GLY A 244 9.87 -6.84 13.76
C GLY A 244 8.65 -6.27 13.02
N ILE A 245 8.87 -5.38 12.05
CA ILE A 245 7.79 -4.74 11.29
C ILE A 245 7.55 -5.51 9.99
N PRO A 246 6.33 -6.00 9.74
CA PRO A 246 6.01 -6.68 8.49
C PRO A 246 6.12 -5.73 7.30
N ILE A 247 6.87 -6.18 6.29
CA ILE A 247 6.86 -5.60 4.95
C ILE A 247 6.35 -6.62 3.94
N SER A 248 5.64 -6.18 2.92
CA SER A 248 5.15 -7.05 1.85
C SER A 248 5.16 -6.35 0.50
N GLY A 249 5.08 -7.14 -0.56
CA GLY A 249 5.13 -6.67 -1.93
C GLY A 249 5.76 -7.72 -2.83
N LYS A 250 5.88 -7.44 -4.13
CA LYS A 250 5.47 -6.20 -4.80
C LYS A 250 4.43 -6.47 -5.88
N ASP A 251 3.77 -5.40 -6.33
CA ASP A 251 2.76 -5.40 -7.40
C ASP A 251 1.45 -6.16 -7.07
N PHE A 252 0.31 -5.47 -7.21
CA PHE A 252 -0.99 -6.09 -6.96
C PHE A 252 -1.34 -7.13 -8.02
N LYS A 253 -1.47 -8.39 -7.59
CA LYS A 253 -1.92 -9.48 -8.47
C LYS A 253 -3.45 -9.51 -8.60
N THR A 254 -4.00 -8.65 -9.48
CA THR A 254 -5.45 -8.37 -9.55
C THR A 254 -6.22 -9.16 -10.61
N GLY A 255 -5.73 -9.22 -11.85
CA GLY A 255 -6.50 -9.72 -13.00
C GLY A 255 -5.74 -10.73 -13.84
N GLN A 256 -5.09 -10.27 -14.91
CA GLN A 256 -4.43 -11.14 -15.88
C GLN A 256 -3.38 -12.04 -15.19
N THR A 257 -2.46 -11.46 -14.41
CA THR A 257 -1.41 -12.21 -13.70
C THR A 257 -1.99 -13.19 -12.67
N TRP A 258 -3.08 -12.82 -11.97
CA TRP A 258 -3.78 -13.75 -11.09
C TRP A 258 -4.24 -15.00 -11.85
N LEU A 259 -4.90 -14.81 -13.00
CA LEU A 259 -5.35 -15.92 -13.84
C LEU A 259 -4.19 -16.79 -14.35
N LYS A 260 -3.05 -16.18 -14.72
CA LYS A 260 -1.84 -16.95 -15.09
C LYS A 260 -1.40 -17.86 -13.95
N THR A 261 -1.43 -17.37 -12.71
CA THR A 261 -1.04 -18.18 -11.53
C THR A 261 -2.03 -19.29 -11.18
N VAL A 262 -3.26 -19.25 -11.71
CA VAL A 262 -4.22 -20.35 -11.59
C VAL A 262 -4.01 -21.37 -12.72
N LEU A 263 -3.83 -20.90 -13.95
CA LEU A 263 -3.75 -21.74 -15.14
C LEU A 263 -2.40 -22.46 -15.29
N ALA A 264 -1.28 -21.76 -15.11
CA ALA A 264 0.05 -22.32 -15.37
C ALA A 264 0.38 -23.55 -14.50
N PRO A 265 0.09 -23.56 -13.17
CA PRO A 265 0.26 -24.77 -12.37
C PRO A 265 -0.65 -25.92 -12.82
N GLY A 266 -1.87 -25.63 -13.29
CA GLY A 266 -2.79 -26.64 -13.81
C GLY A 266 -2.27 -27.33 -15.07
N LEU A 267 -1.71 -26.57 -16.02
CA LEU A 267 -1.04 -27.11 -17.20
C LEU A 267 0.14 -28.00 -16.82
N LYS A 268 1.00 -27.52 -15.91
CA LYS A 268 2.15 -28.28 -15.41
C LYS A 268 1.73 -29.57 -14.70
N ALA A 269 0.70 -29.51 -13.86
CA ALA A 269 0.18 -30.67 -13.12
C ALA A 269 -0.37 -31.77 -14.03
N ARG A 270 -0.78 -31.42 -15.26
CA ARG A 270 -1.21 -32.36 -16.29
C ARG A 270 -0.10 -32.73 -17.28
N MET A 271 1.14 -32.32 -17.02
CA MET A 271 2.28 -32.49 -17.92
C MET A 271 2.01 -31.97 -19.34
N LEU A 272 1.15 -30.95 -19.45
CA LEU A 272 0.89 -30.26 -20.70
C LEU A 272 2.04 -29.27 -20.91
N GLY A 273 2.84 -29.50 -21.95
CA GLY A 273 3.88 -28.58 -22.37
C GLY A 273 3.28 -27.23 -22.80
N LEU A 274 3.99 -26.14 -22.53
CA LEU A 274 3.61 -24.80 -22.93
C LEU A 274 4.68 -24.27 -23.90
N ALA A 275 4.31 -24.12 -25.18
CA ALA A 275 5.22 -23.63 -26.21
C ALA A 275 5.28 -22.09 -26.30
N GLY A 276 4.25 -21.38 -25.83
CA GLY A 276 4.20 -19.93 -25.83
C GLY A 276 3.08 -19.38 -24.95
N TRP A 277 3.29 -18.18 -24.39
CA TRP A 277 2.31 -17.46 -23.59
C TRP A 277 2.30 -15.99 -23.99
N TYR A 278 1.26 -15.55 -24.68
CA TYR A 278 1.09 -14.15 -25.07
C TYR A 278 0.25 -13.41 -24.03
N SER A 279 0.60 -12.17 -23.74
CA SER A 279 -0.06 -11.36 -22.71
C SER A 279 -0.04 -9.91 -23.12
N THR A 280 -1.16 -9.44 -23.67
CA THR A 280 -1.37 -8.05 -24.05
C THR A 280 -2.31 -7.41 -23.03
N ASN A 281 -1.96 -6.22 -22.56
CA ASN A 281 -2.81 -5.41 -21.68
C ASN A 281 -3.02 -4.04 -22.34
N ILE A 282 -4.26 -3.60 -22.43
CA ILE A 282 -4.63 -2.28 -22.96
C ILE A 282 -5.50 -1.63 -21.88
N LEU A 283 -5.07 -0.48 -21.38
CA LEU A 283 -5.71 0.24 -20.29
C LEU A 283 -5.73 1.73 -20.61
N GLY A 284 -6.84 2.40 -20.29
CA GLY A 284 -7.09 3.81 -20.65
C GLY A 284 -7.16 4.77 -19.45
N ASN A 285 -6.68 4.34 -18.29
CA ASN A 285 -6.63 5.14 -17.07
C ASN A 285 -5.20 5.70 -16.85
N ARG A 286 -5.02 6.49 -15.78
CA ARG A 286 -3.72 7.10 -15.43
C ARG A 286 -2.60 6.07 -15.21
N ASP A 287 -2.93 4.86 -14.78
CA ASP A 287 -1.96 3.78 -14.63
C ASP A 287 -1.38 3.37 -16.00
N GLY A 288 -2.25 3.23 -17.01
CA GLY A 288 -1.84 2.99 -18.39
C GLY A 288 -1.02 4.13 -18.97
N GLU A 289 -1.40 5.37 -18.65
CA GLU A 289 -0.63 6.54 -19.04
C GLU A 289 0.78 6.48 -18.45
N VAL A 290 0.95 6.23 -17.15
CA VAL A 290 2.29 6.11 -16.53
C VAL A 290 3.11 4.96 -17.11
N LEU A 291 2.50 3.79 -17.36
CA LEU A 291 3.18 2.59 -17.86
C LEU A 291 3.55 2.64 -19.36
N ASP A 292 3.02 3.60 -20.10
CA ASP A 292 3.29 3.79 -21.53
C ASP A 292 4.58 4.62 -21.78
N ASP A 293 5.30 5.03 -20.72
CA ASP A 293 6.67 5.55 -20.80
C ASP A 293 7.69 4.43 -20.49
N PRO A 294 8.45 3.93 -21.49
CA PRO A 294 9.31 2.74 -21.38
C PRO A 294 10.58 2.93 -20.53
#